data_AF-A0A0E3LWM2-F1
#
_entry.id   AF-A0A0E3LWM2-F1
#
_cell.length_a   1.000
_cell.length_b   1.000
_cell.length_c   1.000
_cell.angle_alpha   90.00
_cell.angle_beta   90.00
_cell.angle_gamma   90.00
#
_symmetry.space_group_name_H-M   'P 1'
#
loop_
_entity.id
_entity.type
_entity.pdbx_description
1 polymer ?
#
loop_
_entity_poly.entity_id
_entity_poly.type
_entity_poly.pdbx_seq_one_letter_code
_entity_poly.pdbx_strand_id
1 'polypeptide(L)'
;MVTEISLNTICGHTTKIIATKEGKNTHIHIKTTCEKLRKWGTKFDMGTKDLMGGPDTVLARKSAENPLTPTCLVPAAVMNACWLENGMISKNLARGMGKMEIIFDKLE
;
A
#
# COMPACT_ATOMS: atom_id res chain seq x y z
N MET A 1 -10.09 -12.59 5.48
CA MET A 1 -10.42 -11.22 5.94
C MET A 1 -9.94 -10.23 4.88
N VAL A 2 -10.57 -9.06 4.80
CA VAL A 2 -10.26 -8.03 3.81
C VAL A 2 -9.90 -6.74 4.53
N THR A 3 -8.77 -6.14 4.18
CA THR A 3 -8.38 -4.78 4.58
C THR A 3 -8.54 -3.85 3.39
N GLU A 4 -9.22 -2.73 3.59
CA GLU A 4 -9.35 -1.66 2.60
C GLU A 4 -8.70 -0.38 3.13
N ILE A 5 -7.82 0.23 2.32
CA ILE A 5 -7.17 1.50 2.62
C ILE A 5 -7.46 2.46 1.47
N SER A 6 -7.99 3.64 1.79
CA SER A 6 -8.17 4.72 0.81
C SER A 6 -7.09 5.76 1.01
N LEU A 7 -6.54 6.26 -0.10
CA LEU A 7 -5.52 7.29 -0.11
C LEU A 7 -6.07 8.54 -0.79
N ASN A 8 -5.99 9.66 -0.08
CA ASN A 8 -6.19 11.00 -0.61
C ASN A 8 -4.87 11.75 -0.43
N THR A 9 -4.16 12.01 -1.52
CA THR A 9 -2.81 12.58 -1.48
C THR A 9 -2.68 13.78 -2.41
N ILE A 10 -1.64 14.57 -2.23
CA ILE A 10 -1.39 15.82 -2.97
C ILE A 10 -1.31 15.64 -4.50
N CYS A 11 -1.14 14.42 -5.02
CA CYS A 11 -1.13 14.18 -6.46
C CYS A 11 -2.53 14.21 -7.11
N GLY A 12 -3.60 14.35 -6.32
CA GLY A 12 -4.98 14.47 -6.81
C GLY A 12 -5.62 13.18 -7.32
N HIS A 13 -4.89 12.05 -7.36
CA HIS A 13 -5.46 10.77 -7.78
C HIS A 13 -6.09 10.00 -6.62
N THR A 14 -7.34 9.59 -6.79
CA THR A 14 -8.02 8.70 -5.85
C THR A 14 -7.48 7.27 -6.01
N THR A 15 -7.08 6.67 -4.89
CA THR A 15 -6.61 5.28 -4.87
C THR A 15 -7.21 4.52 -3.69
N LYS A 16 -7.68 3.30 -3.93
CA LYS A 16 -8.11 2.33 -2.91
C LYS A 16 -7.30 1.05 -3.06
N ILE A 17 -6.72 0.60 -1.96
CA ILE A 17 -5.97 -0.66 -1.85
C ILE A 17 -6.84 -1.66 -1.10
N ILE A 18 -6.98 -2.85 -1.65
CA ILE A 18 -7.73 -3.96 -1.09
C ILE A 18 -6.75 -5.11 -0.90
N ALA A 19 -6.60 -5.60 0.32
CA ALA A 19 -5.73 -6.71 0.67
C ALA A 19 -6.55 -7.87 1.25
N THR A 20 -6.38 -9.06 0.69
CA THR A 20 -7.04 -10.28 1.15
C THR A 20 -5.99 -11.34 1.44
N LYS A 21 -5.90 -11.81 2.68
CA LYS A 21 -4.99 -12.90 3.05
C LYS A 21 -5.61 -14.26 2.75
N GLU A 22 -4.84 -15.10 2.06
CA GLU A 22 -5.15 -16.49 1.76
C GLU A 22 -3.91 -17.36 2.03
N GLY A 23 -3.98 -18.17 3.08
CA GLY A 23 -2.84 -18.96 3.53
C GLY A 23 -1.61 -18.10 3.86
N LYS A 24 -0.51 -18.33 3.14
CA LYS A 24 0.78 -17.61 3.30
C LYS A 24 0.89 -16.36 2.42
N ASN A 25 -0.08 -16.13 1.53
CA ASN A 25 -0.05 -15.05 0.58
C ASN A 25 -1.09 -13.98 0.95
N THR A 26 -0.83 -12.75 0.54
CA THR A 26 -1.78 -11.64 0.59
C THR A 26 -1.99 -11.11 -0.83
N HIS A 27 -3.21 -11.24 -1.33
CA HIS A 27 -3.62 -10.75 -2.64
C HIS A 27 -3.89 -9.26 -2.57
N ILE A 28 -3.22 -8.49 -3.41
CA ILE A 28 -3.35 -7.03 -3.49
C ILE A 28 -4.11 -6.64 -4.74
N HIS A 29 -5.12 -5.78 -4.56
CA HIS A 29 -5.85 -5.15 -5.64
C HIS A 29 -5.91 -3.63 -5.43
N ILE A 30 -5.46 -2.86 -6.41
CA ILE A 30 -5.38 -1.40 -6.36
C ILE A 30 -6.36 -0.82 -7.38
N LYS A 31 -7.36 -0.10 -6.89
CA LYS A 31 -8.29 0.69 -7.71
C LYS A 31 -7.79 2.13 -7.74
N THR A 32 -7.48 2.66 -8.91
CA THR A 32 -6.86 4.00 -9.01
C THR A 32 -7.17 4.72 -10.32
N THR A 33 -7.20 6.05 -10.25
CA THR A 33 -7.23 6.95 -11.41
C THR A 33 -5.83 7.31 -11.92
N CYS A 34 -4.75 6.91 -11.23
CA CYS A 34 -3.38 7.23 -11.64
C CYS A 34 -2.84 6.24 -12.68
N GLU A 35 -2.48 6.74 -13.86
CA GLU A 35 -1.91 5.92 -14.93
C GLU A 35 -0.54 5.32 -14.57
N LYS A 36 0.28 6.05 -13.80
CA LYS A 36 1.58 5.52 -13.32
C LYS A 36 1.40 4.29 -12.44
N LEU A 37 0.36 4.27 -11.60
CA LEU A 37 0.04 3.10 -10.77
C LEU A 37 -0.51 1.94 -11.59
N ARG A 38 -1.24 2.21 -12.67
CA ARG A 38 -1.70 1.17 -13.61
C ARG A 38 -0.52 0.46 -14.26
N LYS A 39 0.50 1.22 -14.69
CA LYS A 39 1.77 0.69 -15.23
C LYS A 39 2.61 -0.03 -14.17
N TRP A 40 2.70 0.53 -12.97
CA TRP A 40 3.36 -0.12 -11.84
C TRP A 40 2.72 -1.47 -11.51
N GLY A 41 1.40 -1.58 -11.68
CA GLY A 41 0.63 -2.82 -11.62
C GLY A 41 -0.31 -2.85 -10.42
N THR A 42 -1.55 -3.21 -10.68
CA THR A 42 -2.68 -3.07 -9.75
C THR A 42 -3.17 -4.38 -9.16
N LYS A 43 -2.62 -5.52 -9.59
CA LYS A 43 -2.93 -6.85 -9.07
C LYS A 43 -1.63 -7.62 -8.91
N PHE A 44 -1.36 -8.12 -7.71
CA PHE A 44 -0.19 -8.93 -7.41
C PHE A 44 -0.32 -9.57 -6.03
N ASP A 45 0.52 -10.56 -5.77
CA ASP A 45 0.55 -11.29 -4.50
C ASP A 45 1.81 -10.93 -3.71
N MET A 46 1.66 -10.86 -2.39
CA MET A 46 2.74 -10.65 -1.44
C MET A 46 2.88 -11.89 -0.56
N GLY A 47 4.05 -12.51 -0.57
CA GLY A 47 4.38 -13.62 0.32
C GLY A 47 5.01 -13.15 1.62
N THR A 48 5.25 -14.08 2.55
CA THR A 48 5.87 -13.78 3.86
C THR A 48 7.22 -13.06 3.74
N LYS A 49 8.05 -13.40 2.74
CA LYS A 49 9.35 -12.75 2.51
C LYS A 49 9.23 -11.27 2.15
N ASP A 50 8.12 -10.87 1.53
CA ASP A 50 7.89 -9.49 1.10
C ASP A 50 7.54 -8.57 2.28
N LEU A 51 7.08 -9.14 3.40
CA LEU A 51 6.64 -8.40 4.58
C LEU A 51 7.79 -7.75 5.35
N MET A 52 9.02 -8.20 5.15
CA MET A 52 10.21 -7.70 5.87
C MET A 52 10.91 -6.54 5.15
N GLY A 53 10.44 -6.15 3.96
CA GLY A 53 11.14 -5.17 3.12
C GLY A 53 12.41 -5.75 2.47
N GLY A 54 13.18 -4.87 1.81
CA GLY A 54 14.43 -5.23 1.14
C GLY A 54 14.38 -5.20 -0.39
N PRO A 55 15.54 -5.37 -1.05
CA PRO A 55 15.71 -5.15 -2.48
C PRO A 55 15.01 -6.22 -3.35
N ASP A 56 14.79 -7.42 -2.82
CA ASP A 56 14.22 -8.55 -3.57
C ASP A 56 12.70 -8.69 -3.40
N THR A 57 12.08 -7.74 -2.70
CA THR A 57 10.63 -7.75 -2.49
C THR A 57 9.87 -7.47 -3.78
N VAL A 58 8.63 -7.93 -3.85
CA VAL A 58 7.71 -7.60 -4.95
C VAL A 58 7.64 -6.09 -5.16
N LEU A 59 7.51 -5.29 -4.09
CA LEU A 59 7.43 -3.83 -4.22
C LEU A 59 8.72 -3.21 -4.77
N ALA A 60 9.89 -3.71 -4.36
CA ALA A 60 11.17 -3.24 -4.87
C ALA A 60 11.33 -3.54 -6.37
N ARG A 61 11.03 -4.77 -6.81
CA ARG A 61 11.07 -5.14 -8.23
C ARG A 61 10.13 -4.28 -9.09
N LYS A 62 8.89 -4.11 -8.64
CA LYS A 62 7.91 -3.26 -9.36
C LYS A 62 8.37 -1.82 -9.48
N SER A 63 9.04 -1.30 -8.45
CA SER A 63 9.58 0.06 -8.45
C SER A 63 10.80 0.20 -9.35
N ALA A 64 11.60 -0.86 -9.52
CA ALA A 64 12.71 -0.88 -10.48
C ALA A 64 12.21 -0.94 -11.93
N GLU A 65 11.18 -1.74 -12.21
CA GLU A 65 10.60 -1.88 -13.55
C GLU A 65 9.78 -0.66 -13.98
N ASN A 66 8.97 -0.11 -13.06
CA ASN A 66 8.04 0.98 -13.33
C ASN A 66 8.08 2.01 -12.20
N PRO A 67 9.09 2.90 -12.15
CA PRO A 67 9.27 3.82 -11.04
C PRO A 67 8.06 4.72 -10.80
N LEU A 68 7.65 4.81 -9.53
CA LEU A 68 6.68 5.79 -9.06
C LEU A 68 7.39 7.06 -8.57
N THR A 69 6.64 8.15 -8.41
CA THR A 69 7.14 9.33 -7.70
C THR A 69 7.57 8.92 -6.29
N PRO A 70 8.75 9.36 -5.78
CA PRO A 70 9.26 8.95 -4.48
C PRO A 70 8.30 9.21 -3.30
N THR A 71 7.44 10.22 -3.42
CA THR A 71 6.43 10.60 -2.41
C THR A 71 5.09 9.89 -2.56
N CYS A 72 4.96 8.96 -3.51
CA CYS A 72 3.74 8.19 -3.66
C CYS A 72 3.53 7.31 -2.43
N LEU A 73 2.41 7.49 -1.71
CA LEU A 73 2.12 6.72 -0.50
C LEU A 73 1.56 5.32 -0.78
N VAL A 74 1.34 4.96 -2.04
CA VAL A 74 0.74 3.67 -2.40
C VAL A 74 1.61 2.48 -1.99
N PRO A 75 2.93 2.43 -2.25
CA PRO A 75 3.77 1.34 -1.76
C PRO A 75 3.72 1.18 -0.23
N ALA A 76 3.79 2.29 0.52
CA ALA A 76 3.68 2.26 1.98
C ALA A 76 2.30 1.76 2.44
N ALA A 77 1.23 2.20 1.79
CA ALA A 77 -0.13 1.74 2.12
C ALA A 77 -0.37 0.28 1.74
N VAL A 78 0.26 -0.25 0.69
CA VAL A 78 0.26 -1.70 0.39
C VAL A 78 0.92 -2.46 1.53
N MET A 79 2.08 -2.01 2.01
CA MET A 79 2.74 -2.62 3.17
C MET A 79 1.86 -2.59 4.42
N ASN A 80 1.22 -1.45 4.71
CA ASN A 80 0.29 -1.34 5.83
C ASN A 80 -0.88 -2.33 5.71
N ALA A 81 -1.47 -2.48 4.52
CA ALA A 81 -2.56 -3.43 4.30
C ALA A 81 -2.09 -4.88 4.49
N CYS A 82 -0.90 -5.23 3.99
CA CYS A 82 -0.29 -6.54 4.21
C CYS A 82 0.00 -6.79 5.69
N TRP A 83 0.57 -5.82 6.40
CA TRP A 83 0.90 -5.95 7.82
C TRP A 83 -0.35 -6.07 8.69
N LEU A 84 -1.43 -5.36 8.36
CA LEU A 84 -2.73 -5.51 9.00
C LEU A 84 -3.29 -6.93 8.81
N GLU A 85 -3.28 -7.46 7.59
CA GLU A 85 -3.76 -8.82 7.32
C GLU A 85 -2.86 -9.92 7.92
N ASN A 86 -1.57 -9.62 8.13
CA ASN A 86 -0.63 -10.57 8.72
C ASN A 86 -0.42 -10.40 10.24
N GLY A 87 -1.16 -9.49 10.89
CA GLY A 87 -1.09 -9.30 12.35
C GLY A 87 0.17 -8.58 12.83
N MET A 88 0.93 -7.95 11.92
CA MET A 88 2.09 -7.13 12.25
C MET A 88 1.67 -5.71 12.69
N ILE A 89 0.51 -5.24 12.23
CA ILE A 89 -0.18 -4.07 12.78
C ILE A 89 -1.49 -4.53 13.44
N SER A 90 -1.74 -4.03 14.66
CA SER A 90 -3.02 -4.26 15.34
C SER A 90 -4.18 -3.62 14.57
N LYS A 91 -5.14 -4.44 14.12
CA LYS A 91 -6.37 -3.95 13.47
C LYS A 91 -7.23 -3.10 14.41
N ASN A 92 -7.19 -3.37 15.72
CA ASN A 92 -7.93 -2.59 16.71
C ASN A 92 -7.33 -1.19 16.87
N LEU A 93 -6.00 -1.10 16.92
CA LEU A 93 -5.31 0.19 16.95
C LEU A 93 -5.59 1.00 15.68
N ALA A 94 -5.48 0.37 14.51
CA ALA A 94 -5.76 1.04 13.24
C ALA A 94 -7.20 1.57 13.14
N ARG A 95 -8.18 0.81 13.64
CA ARG A 95 -9.58 1.28 13.73
C ARG A 95 -9.74 2.43 14.72
N GLY A 96 -9.05 2.38 15.86
CA GLY A 96 -9.08 3.45 16.86
C GLY A 96 -8.51 4.77 16.36
N MET A 97 -7.42 4.72 15.58
CA MET A 97 -6.83 5.91 14.96
C MET A 97 -7.61 6.38 13.73
N GLY A 98 -8.18 5.47 12.94
CA GLY A 98 -9.01 5.75 11.77
C GLY A 98 -8.25 6.21 10.51
N LYS A 99 -7.15 6.96 10.66
CA LYS A 99 -6.33 7.45 9.55
C LYS A 99 -4.84 7.56 9.91
N MET A 100 -4.01 7.59 8.87
CA MET A 100 -2.61 8.04 8.91
C MET A 100 -2.51 9.25 7.99
N GLU A 101 -1.81 10.29 8.41
CA GLU A 101 -1.75 11.55 7.68
C GLU A 101 -0.36 12.17 7.70
N ILE A 102 -0.08 12.93 6.64
CA ILE A 102 1.03 13.87 6.57
C ILE A 102 0.39 15.25 6.67
N ILE A 103 0.81 16.04 7.64
CA ILE A 103 0.26 17.37 7.91
C ILE A 103 1.30 18.42 7.47
N PHE A 104 0.86 19.40 6.69
CA PHE A 104 1.66 20.56 6.30
C PHE A 104 1.29 21.74 7.21
N ASP A 105 1.92 21.84 8.39
CA ASP A 105 1.55 22.85 9.40
C ASP A 105 1.91 24.29 9.00
N LYS A 106 2.88 24.47 8.09
CA LYS A 106 3.31 25.78 7.58
C LYS A 106 3.79 25.66 6.13
N LEU A 107 3.21 26.47 5.26
CA LEU A 107 3.59 26.66 3.85
C LEU A 107 3.65 28.17 3.62
N GLU A 108 4.70 28.66 2.96
CA GLU A 108 4.90 30.09 2.68
C GLU A 108 4.12 30.56 1.46
#